data_AF-A0A355G9A9-F1
#
_entry.id   AF-A0A355G9A9-F1
#
_cell.length_a   1.000
_cell.length_b   1.000
_cell.length_c   1.000
_cell.angle_alpha   90.00
_cell.angle_beta   90.00
_cell.angle_gamma   90.00
#
_symmetry.space_group_name_H-M   'P 1'
#
loop_
_entity.id
_entity.type
_entity.pdbx_description
1 polymer ?
#
loop_
_entity_poly.entity_id
_entity_poly.type
_entity_poly.pdbx_seq_one_letter_code
_entity_poly.pdbx_strand_id
1 'polypeptide(L)'
;MVLVSSVVLFLTASLASAGDWAHWRGPEHNGISRETNLVADWNLDGKNILWKSDIGGRAAPIILDGRVYLNCRTHHDVTDPEDKINAREQVVCWDAKTGELLWKDEFNVFQTDIPSPRVGWASMAGDTETGNVFVHSVSGLFRCYSPEGKILWETSLAEDYGKISGYG
;
A
#
# COMPACT_ATOMS: atom_id res chain seq x y z
N MET A 1 -57.20 -5.19 27.98
CA MET A 1 -56.24 -5.59 26.94
C MET A 1 -55.03 -4.67 27.08
N VAL A 2 -53.98 -5.12 27.77
CA VAL A 2 -52.78 -4.30 28.06
C VAL A 2 -51.76 -4.55 26.96
N LEU A 3 -51.50 -3.54 26.13
CA LEU A 3 -50.46 -3.57 25.10
C LEU A 3 -49.12 -3.24 25.77
N VAL A 4 -48.27 -4.24 25.93
CA VAL A 4 -46.86 -4.05 26.34
C VAL A 4 -46.06 -3.71 25.09
N SER A 5 -45.64 -2.46 24.97
CA SER A 5 -44.80 -2.00 23.87
C SER A 5 -43.34 -2.33 24.18
N SER A 6 -42.80 -3.36 23.51
CA SER A 6 -41.38 -3.73 23.61
C SER A 6 -40.51 -2.71 22.87
N VAL A 7 -39.72 -1.94 23.61
CA VAL A 7 -38.69 -1.04 23.04
C VAL A 7 -37.47 -1.88 22.69
N VAL A 8 -37.21 -2.07 21.38
CA VAL A 8 -35.98 -2.71 20.88
C VAL A 8 -34.87 -1.67 20.89
N LEU A 9 -33.95 -1.80 21.85
CA LEU A 9 -32.76 -0.96 21.95
C LEU A 9 -31.73 -1.46 20.92
N PHE A 10 -31.62 -0.78 19.78
CA PHE A 10 -30.51 -1.00 18.85
C PHE A 10 -29.23 -0.47 19.49
N LEU A 11 -28.37 -1.37 20.00
CA LEU A 11 -26.99 -1.03 20.27
C LEU A 11 -26.31 -0.72 18.93
N THR A 12 -26.19 0.57 18.61
CA THR A 12 -25.21 1.02 17.64
C THR A 12 -23.85 0.80 18.27
N ALA A 13 -23.25 -0.37 18.02
CA ALA A 13 -21.83 -0.54 18.23
C ALA A 13 -21.15 0.48 17.34
N SER A 14 -20.60 1.54 17.94
CA SER A 14 -19.70 2.45 17.26
C SER A 14 -18.53 1.60 16.79
N LEU A 15 -18.56 1.17 15.53
CA LEU A 15 -17.39 0.65 14.86
C LEU A 15 -16.37 1.78 14.98
N ALA A 16 -15.34 1.57 15.79
CA ALA A 16 -14.16 2.41 15.76
C ALA A 16 -13.61 2.28 14.33
N SER A 17 -13.98 3.22 13.46
CA SER A 17 -13.38 3.33 12.15
C SER A 17 -11.97 3.85 12.39
N ALA A 18 -10.98 2.98 12.31
CA ALA A 18 -9.61 3.44 12.11
C ALA A 18 -9.62 4.34 10.87
N GLY A 19 -8.92 5.48 10.95
CA GLY A 19 -8.85 6.41 9.82
C GLY A 19 -7.96 5.87 8.73
N ASP A 20 -8.33 6.10 7.47
CA ASP A 20 -7.46 5.78 6.34
C ASP A 20 -6.21 6.65 6.32
N TRP A 21 -5.13 6.06 5.83
CA TRP A 21 -3.85 6.72 5.54
C TRP A 21 -3.56 6.58 4.04
N ALA A 22 -4.47 7.08 3.21
CA ALA A 22 -4.47 6.88 1.76
C ALA A 22 -3.29 7.56 1.02
N HIS A 23 -2.48 8.37 1.72
CA HIS A 23 -1.34 9.09 1.15
C HIS A 23 -0.14 9.02 2.08
N TRP A 24 1.08 9.16 1.54
CA TRP A 24 2.33 9.04 2.31
C TRP A 24 2.48 9.98 3.52
N ARG A 25 1.69 11.07 3.57
CA ARG A 25 1.66 12.04 4.70
C ARG A 25 0.36 12.00 5.51
N GLY A 26 -0.47 10.98 5.33
CA GLY A 26 -1.71 10.81 6.06
C GLY A 26 -2.86 11.69 5.56
N PRO A 27 -4.02 11.61 6.22
CA PRO A 27 -5.26 12.23 5.76
C PRO A 27 -5.19 13.76 5.69
N GLU A 28 -4.40 14.42 6.53
CA GLU A 28 -4.20 15.87 6.50
C GLU A 28 -2.90 16.30 5.80
N HIS A 29 -2.20 15.38 5.14
CA HIS A 29 -0.94 15.63 4.44
C HIS A 29 0.17 16.27 5.31
N ASN A 30 0.14 16.06 6.62
CA ASN A 30 1.07 16.66 7.58
C ASN A 30 2.02 15.64 8.25
N GLY A 31 1.80 14.33 8.03
CA GLY A 31 2.58 13.25 8.63
C GLY A 31 2.25 12.98 10.10
N ILE A 32 1.10 13.45 10.60
CA ILE A 32 0.69 13.33 12.00
C ILE A 32 -0.48 12.34 12.09
N SER A 33 -0.34 11.35 12.98
CA SER A 33 -1.46 10.47 13.35
C SER A 33 -2.28 11.05 14.48
N ARG A 34 -3.61 10.88 14.40
CA ARG A 34 -4.56 11.23 15.47
C ARG A 34 -4.79 10.08 16.45
N GLU A 35 -4.23 8.91 16.17
CA GLU A 35 -4.39 7.72 16.99
C GLU A 35 -3.82 7.96 18.39
N THR A 36 -4.52 7.42 19.39
CA THR A 36 -4.14 7.52 20.81
C THR A 36 -4.02 6.11 21.40
N ASN A 37 -3.57 6.00 22.65
CA ASN A 37 -3.35 4.70 23.31
C ASN A 37 -2.39 3.77 22.53
N LEU A 38 -1.38 4.38 21.89
CA LEU A 38 -0.36 3.67 21.14
C LEU A 38 0.51 2.81 22.06
N VAL A 39 0.96 1.67 21.54
CA VAL A 39 1.91 0.81 22.23
C VAL A 39 3.22 1.57 22.43
N ALA A 40 3.66 1.70 23.69
CA ALA A 40 4.87 2.45 24.04
C ALA A 40 6.18 1.66 23.88
N ASP A 41 6.11 0.33 23.81
CA ASP A 41 7.28 -0.55 23.71
C ASP A 41 6.99 -1.77 22.84
N TRP A 42 7.87 -2.08 21.89
CA TRP A 42 7.77 -3.22 20.98
C TRP A 42 9.19 -3.66 20.58
N ASN A 43 9.33 -4.90 20.09
CA ASN A 43 10.61 -5.36 19.55
C ASN A 43 10.42 -6.32 18.38
N LEU A 44 11.45 -6.45 17.55
CA LEU A 44 11.47 -7.34 16.38
C LEU A 44 11.39 -8.83 16.74
N ASP A 45 11.68 -9.19 17.99
CA ASP A 45 11.60 -10.54 18.52
C ASP A 45 10.16 -10.99 18.84
N GLY A 46 9.16 -10.10 18.64
CA GLY A 46 7.73 -10.43 18.70
C GLY A 46 6.96 -9.73 19.81
N LYS A 47 7.58 -8.88 20.62
CA LYS A 47 6.85 -8.09 21.62
C LYS A 47 5.98 -7.05 20.94
N ASN A 48 4.66 -7.12 21.18
CA ASN A 48 3.65 -6.21 20.65
C ASN A 48 3.68 -6.05 19.11
N ILE A 49 4.10 -7.10 18.40
CA ILE A 49 3.97 -7.21 16.95
C ILE A 49 2.69 -8.01 16.65
N LEU A 50 1.76 -7.41 15.89
CA LEU A 50 0.57 -8.13 15.40
C LEU A 50 0.93 -9.10 14.28
N TRP A 51 1.72 -8.64 13.31
CA TRP A 51 2.19 -9.43 12.18
C TRP A 51 3.43 -8.79 11.56
N LYS A 52 4.16 -9.57 10.75
CA LYS A 52 5.29 -9.12 9.94
C LYS A 52 5.24 -9.76 8.56
N SER A 53 5.85 -9.11 7.58
CA SER A 53 5.97 -9.59 6.20
C SER A 53 7.44 -9.64 5.82
N ASP A 54 7.85 -10.69 5.11
CA ASP A 54 9.19 -10.78 4.52
C ASP A 54 9.33 -9.91 3.26
N ILE A 55 8.21 -9.39 2.74
CA ILE A 55 8.18 -8.45 1.63
C ILE A 55 8.13 -7.02 2.21
N GLY A 56 9.07 -6.19 1.77
CA GLY A 56 9.17 -4.80 2.19
C GLY A 56 9.87 -3.93 1.15
N GLY A 57 9.92 -2.63 1.41
CA GLY A 57 10.50 -1.64 0.50
C GLY A 57 10.78 -0.33 1.22
N ARG A 58 11.17 0.70 0.46
CA ARG A 58 11.42 2.05 1.01
C ARG A 58 10.22 2.99 0.89
N ALA A 59 9.25 2.68 0.04
CA ALA A 59 8.03 3.46 -0.07
C ALA A 59 7.29 3.49 1.28
N ALA A 60 6.69 4.62 1.62
CA ALA A 60 5.74 4.65 2.73
C ALA A 60 4.50 3.84 2.33
N PRO A 61 4.09 2.83 3.12
CA PRO A 61 2.85 2.12 2.87
C PRO A 61 1.66 3.07 3.04
N ILE A 62 0.58 2.80 2.32
CA ILE A 62 -0.71 3.45 2.53
C ILE A 62 -1.70 2.46 3.12
N ILE A 63 -2.65 2.98 3.90
CA ILE A 63 -3.73 2.19 4.49
C ILE A 63 -5.04 2.72 3.95
N LEU A 64 -5.86 1.85 3.38
CA LEU A 64 -7.17 2.21 2.82
C LEU A 64 -8.13 1.04 3.02
N ASP A 65 -9.31 1.27 3.60
CA ASP A 65 -10.37 0.27 3.79
C ASP A 65 -9.88 -1.02 4.49
N GLY A 66 -9.03 -0.85 5.52
CA GLY A 66 -8.48 -1.96 6.29
C GLY A 66 -7.43 -2.79 5.53
N ARG A 67 -6.86 -2.25 4.45
CA ARG A 67 -5.81 -2.89 3.65
C ARG A 67 -4.54 -2.07 3.66
N VAL A 68 -3.39 -2.75 3.67
CA VAL A 68 -2.06 -2.13 3.56
C VAL A 68 -1.56 -2.32 2.13
N TYR A 69 -1.21 -1.24 1.46
CA TYR A 69 -0.63 -1.28 0.11
C TYR A 69 0.82 -0.78 0.12
N LEU A 70 1.68 -1.47 -0.62
CA LEU A 70 3.08 -1.09 -0.76
C LEU A 70 3.55 -1.29 -2.21
N ASN A 71 4.19 -0.26 -2.74
CA ASN A 71 5.07 -0.40 -3.89
C ASN A 71 6.48 -0.78 -3.41
N CYS A 72 7.07 -1.82 -3.97
CA CYS A 72 8.43 -2.24 -3.65
C CYS A 72 9.07 -3.03 -4.79
N ARG A 73 10.34 -3.42 -4.62
CA ARG A 73 11.02 -4.34 -5.52
C ARG A 73 10.78 -5.78 -5.07
N THR A 74 10.86 -6.74 -5.97
CA THR A 74 10.99 -8.16 -5.62
C THR A 74 12.30 -8.45 -4.88
N HIS A 75 12.33 -9.60 -4.20
CA HIS A 75 13.36 -10.00 -3.24
C HIS A 75 14.76 -10.27 -3.85
N HIS A 76 14.89 -10.30 -5.16
CA HIS A 76 16.13 -10.60 -5.88
C HIS A 76 17.28 -9.65 -5.47
N ASP A 77 18.48 -10.21 -5.39
CA ASP A 77 19.71 -9.49 -5.05
C ASP A 77 20.13 -8.60 -6.23
N VAL A 78 20.02 -7.29 -6.02
CA VAL A 78 20.38 -6.29 -7.03
C VAL A 78 21.88 -5.98 -7.08
N THR A 79 22.68 -6.62 -6.23
CA THR A 79 24.15 -6.54 -6.21
C THR A 79 24.82 -7.67 -6.98
N ASP A 80 24.12 -8.80 -7.19
CA ASP A 80 24.52 -9.90 -8.06
C ASP A 80 23.97 -9.65 -9.48
N PRO A 81 24.82 -9.47 -10.52
CA PRO A 81 24.37 -9.28 -11.90
C PRO A 81 23.46 -10.39 -12.42
N GLU A 82 23.68 -11.65 -12.02
CA GLU A 82 22.92 -12.81 -12.50
C GLU A 82 21.53 -12.87 -11.88
N ASP A 83 21.38 -12.41 -10.63
CA ASP A 83 20.07 -12.35 -9.96
C ASP A 83 19.32 -11.05 -10.27
N LYS A 84 20.05 -9.93 -10.40
CA LYS A 84 19.51 -8.60 -10.70
C LYS A 84 18.63 -8.56 -11.95
N ILE A 85 18.93 -9.37 -12.97
CA ILE A 85 18.13 -9.45 -14.20
C ILE A 85 16.68 -9.90 -13.93
N ASN A 86 16.45 -10.62 -12.82
CA ASN A 86 15.14 -11.11 -12.40
C ASN A 86 14.40 -10.11 -11.50
N ALA A 87 15.07 -9.04 -11.06
CA ALA A 87 14.47 -8.02 -10.22
C ALA A 87 13.32 -7.30 -10.95
N ARG A 88 12.19 -7.19 -10.26
CA ARG A 88 10.94 -6.59 -10.75
C ARG A 88 10.45 -5.55 -9.76
N GLU A 89 9.58 -4.65 -10.21
CA GLU A 89 8.77 -3.83 -9.32
C GLU A 89 7.48 -4.58 -9.02
N GLN A 90 6.92 -4.35 -7.84
CA GLN A 90 5.71 -5.02 -7.39
C GLN A 90 4.83 -4.11 -6.53
N VAL A 91 3.53 -4.28 -6.68
CA VAL A 91 2.53 -3.75 -5.74
C VAL A 91 1.98 -4.91 -4.93
N VAL A 92 1.88 -4.71 -3.62
CA VAL A 92 1.47 -5.74 -2.68
C VAL A 92 0.38 -5.21 -1.76
N CYS A 93 -0.64 -6.03 -1.52
CA CYS A 93 -1.76 -5.72 -0.64
C CYS A 93 -1.90 -6.77 0.45
N TRP A 94 -1.99 -6.31 1.70
CA TRP A 94 -2.29 -7.15 2.86
C TRP A 94 -3.58 -6.73 3.56
N ASP A 95 -4.19 -7.66 4.28
CA ASP A 95 -5.15 -7.32 5.32
C ASP A 95 -4.41 -6.61 6.48
N ALA A 96 -4.84 -5.41 6.85
CA ALA A 96 -4.13 -4.60 7.83
C ALA A 96 -4.17 -5.19 9.24
N LYS A 97 -5.18 -6.02 9.55
CA LYS A 97 -5.36 -6.61 10.87
C LYS A 97 -4.58 -7.91 11.01
N THR A 98 -4.58 -8.75 10.00
CA THR A 98 -4.00 -10.11 10.07
C THR A 98 -2.61 -10.20 9.44
N GLY A 99 -2.26 -9.28 8.54
CA GLY A 99 -1.06 -9.38 7.71
C GLY A 99 -1.17 -10.44 6.62
N GLU A 100 -2.37 -10.99 6.36
CA GLU A 100 -2.60 -11.92 5.27
C GLU A 100 -2.35 -11.24 3.93
N LEU A 101 -1.54 -11.86 3.08
CA LEU A 101 -1.32 -11.40 1.72
C LEU A 101 -2.59 -11.64 0.90
N LEU A 102 -3.25 -10.56 0.50
CA LEU A 102 -4.50 -10.62 -0.26
C LEU A 102 -4.23 -10.75 -1.76
N TRP A 103 -3.31 -9.93 -2.26
CA TRP A 103 -2.87 -9.97 -3.64
C TRP A 103 -1.51 -9.29 -3.82
N LYS A 104 -0.84 -9.62 -4.91
CA LYS A 104 0.33 -8.89 -5.40
C LYS A 104 0.34 -8.89 -6.94
N ASP A 105 0.91 -7.85 -7.51
CA ASP A 105 1.19 -7.73 -8.93
C ASP A 105 2.68 -7.43 -9.11
N GLU A 106 3.37 -8.25 -9.89
CA GLU A 106 4.80 -8.11 -10.19
C GLU A 106 4.98 -7.80 -11.68
N PHE A 107 5.77 -6.79 -12.00
CA PHE A 107 5.93 -6.34 -13.37
C PHE A 107 7.38 -5.95 -13.67
N ASN A 108 7.74 -6.09 -14.95
CA ASN A 108 9.11 -5.89 -15.40
C ASN A 108 9.53 -4.42 -15.25
N VAL A 109 10.80 -4.23 -14.92
CA VAL A 109 11.45 -2.92 -14.95
C VAL A 109 12.15 -2.76 -16.29
N PHE A 110 11.91 -1.66 -16.99
CA PHE A 110 12.45 -1.41 -18.32
C PHE A 110 12.63 0.10 -18.57
N GLN A 111 13.49 0.43 -19.52
CA GLN A 111 13.71 1.81 -20.01
C GLN A 111 13.85 2.85 -18.89
N THR A 112 14.58 2.50 -17.84
CA THR A 112 14.82 3.38 -16.69
C THR A 112 16.30 3.57 -16.43
N ASP A 113 16.67 4.80 -16.06
CA ASP A 113 17.98 5.17 -15.51
C ASP A 113 18.06 4.98 -13.99
N ILE A 114 16.94 4.65 -13.34
CA ILE A 114 16.88 4.40 -11.91
C ILE A 114 17.73 3.17 -11.56
N PRO A 115 18.69 3.29 -10.63
CA PRO A 115 19.50 2.16 -10.24
C PRO A 115 18.65 1.12 -9.51
N SER A 116 18.92 -0.17 -9.73
CA SER A 116 18.14 -1.29 -9.20
C SER A 116 17.84 -1.25 -7.68
N PRO A 117 18.72 -0.74 -6.79
CA PRO A 117 18.37 -0.56 -5.38
C PRO A 117 17.23 0.41 -5.10
N ARG A 118 16.90 1.30 -6.05
CA ARG A 118 15.90 2.37 -5.95
C ARG A 118 14.53 2.05 -6.59
N VAL A 119 14.38 0.86 -7.17
CA VAL A 119 13.10 0.36 -7.68
C VAL A 119 12.07 0.27 -6.56
N GLY A 120 10.83 0.70 -6.81
CA GLY A 120 9.74 0.58 -5.84
C GLY A 120 9.86 1.51 -4.62
N TRP A 121 10.41 2.72 -4.80
CA TRP A 121 10.53 3.71 -3.71
C TRP A 121 9.40 4.74 -3.69
N ALA A 122 8.68 4.89 -4.81
CA ALA A 122 7.56 5.82 -4.89
C ALA A 122 6.39 5.31 -4.04
N SER A 123 5.91 6.14 -3.11
CA SER A 123 4.68 5.87 -2.38
C SER A 123 3.47 5.88 -3.30
N MET A 124 2.55 4.97 -3.01
CA MET A 124 1.26 4.91 -3.67
C MET A 124 0.33 6.03 -3.18
N ALA A 125 -0.76 6.24 -3.89
CA ALA A 125 -1.89 7.05 -3.45
C ALA A 125 -3.17 6.22 -3.53
N GLY A 126 -4.06 6.39 -2.58
CA GLY A 126 -5.40 5.81 -2.57
C GLY A 126 -6.45 6.88 -2.77
N ASP A 127 -7.58 6.52 -3.38
CA ASP A 127 -8.78 7.33 -3.46
C ASP A 127 -9.81 6.79 -2.47
N THR A 128 -10.12 7.58 -1.45
CA THR A 128 -11.05 7.20 -0.37
C THR A 128 -12.51 7.18 -0.80
N GLU A 129 -12.86 7.72 -1.98
CA GLU A 129 -14.22 7.61 -2.50
C GLU A 129 -14.44 6.25 -3.19
N THR A 130 -13.44 5.75 -3.91
CA THR A 130 -13.58 4.54 -4.74
C THR A 130 -12.88 3.31 -4.19
N GLY A 131 -11.96 3.46 -3.23
CA GLY A 131 -11.10 2.38 -2.73
C GLY A 131 -9.93 2.04 -3.68
N ASN A 132 -9.83 2.72 -4.83
CA ASN A 132 -8.80 2.44 -5.82
C ASN A 132 -7.44 2.97 -5.37
N VAL A 133 -6.37 2.29 -5.80
CA VAL A 133 -5.00 2.69 -5.50
C VAL A 133 -4.19 2.88 -6.77
N PHE A 134 -3.29 3.86 -6.73
CA PHE A 134 -2.48 4.29 -7.85
C PHE A 134 -1.00 4.10 -7.54
N VAL A 135 -0.25 3.63 -8.53
CA VAL A 135 1.21 3.54 -8.48
C VAL A 135 1.81 4.20 -9.72
N HIS A 136 2.91 4.90 -9.50
CA HIS A 136 3.77 5.39 -10.58
C HIS A 136 5.11 4.68 -10.48
N SER A 137 5.40 3.82 -11.45
CA SER A 137 6.56 2.94 -11.47
C SER A 137 7.82 3.65 -11.94
N VAL A 138 8.98 3.03 -11.70
CA VAL A 138 10.26 3.58 -12.19
C VAL A 138 10.41 3.51 -13.71
N SER A 139 9.66 2.63 -14.37
CA SER A 139 9.58 2.51 -15.84
C SER A 139 8.64 3.54 -16.46
N GLY A 140 8.03 4.42 -15.66
CA GLY A 140 7.07 5.42 -16.14
C GLY A 140 5.66 4.87 -16.39
N LEU A 141 5.33 3.68 -15.90
CA LEU A 141 3.96 3.18 -15.92
C LEU A 141 3.16 3.87 -14.81
N PHE A 142 1.99 4.39 -15.15
CA PHE A 142 1.00 4.84 -14.19
C PHE A 142 -0.18 3.89 -14.24
N ARG A 143 -0.49 3.26 -13.11
CA ARG A 143 -1.50 2.21 -13.01
C ARG A 143 -2.51 2.53 -11.92
N CYS A 144 -3.75 2.11 -12.16
CA CYS A 144 -4.82 2.09 -11.17
C CYS A 144 -5.26 0.65 -10.91
N TYR A 145 -5.33 0.30 -9.63
CA TYR A 145 -5.83 -0.99 -9.15
C TYR A 145 -7.13 -0.77 -8.37
N SER A 146 -8.09 -1.67 -8.59
CA SER A 146 -9.22 -1.89 -7.69
C SER A 146 -8.77 -2.42 -6.32
N PRO A 147 -9.62 -2.37 -5.28
CA PRO A 147 -9.33 -2.99 -3.99
C PRO A 147 -8.96 -4.47 -4.08
N GLU A 148 -9.52 -5.20 -5.06
CA GLU A 148 -9.29 -6.62 -5.31
C GLU A 148 -8.01 -6.91 -6.13
N GLY A 149 -7.24 -5.88 -6.48
CA GLY A 149 -5.98 -6.02 -7.22
C GLY A 149 -6.13 -6.16 -8.73
N LYS A 150 -7.34 -5.98 -9.27
CA LYS A 150 -7.53 -5.87 -10.72
C LYS A 150 -6.99 -4.53 -11.22
N ILE A 151 -6.14 -4.57 -12.25
CA ILE A 151 -5.73 -3.38 -13.00
C ILE A 151 -6.96 -2.83 -13.73
N LEU A 152 -7.40 -1.63 -13.37
CA LEU A 152 -8.52 -0.94 -14.02
C LEU A 152 -8.07 -0.24 -15.29
N TRP A 153 -6.87 0.34 -15.27
CA TRP A 153 -6.19 0.90 -16.42
C TRP A 153 -4.68 1.03 -16.15
N GLU A 154 -3.93 1.17 -17.23
CA GLU A 154 -2.49 1.45 -17.26
C GLU A 154 -2.21 2.45 -18.39
N THR A 155 -1.33 3.41 -18.15
CA THR A 155 -0.75 4.29 -19.17
C THR A 155 0.77 4.30 -19.04
N SER A 156 1.46 4.33 -20.18
CA SER A 156 2.89 4.60 -20.25
C SER A 156 3.09 6.11 -20.40
N LEU A 157 3.58 6.76 -19.33
CA LEU A 157 3.89 8.20 -19.39
C LEU A 157 5.07 8.50 -20.33
N ALA A 158 5.92 7.50 -20.58
CA ALA A 158 6.99 7.59 -21.56
C ALA A 158 6.42 7.66 -22.99
N GLU A 159 5.44 6.82 -23.32
CA GLU A 159 4.82 6.80 -24.66
C GLU A 159 3.91 8.02 -24.86
N ASP A 160 3.09 8.36 -23.88
CA ASP A 160 2.08 9.42 -24.01
C ASP A 160 2.70 10.83 -23.93
N TYR A 161 3.75 11.02 -23.13
CA TYR A 161 4.28 12.34 -22.80
C TYR A 161 5.80 12.48 -22.97
N GLY A 162 6.50 11.43 -23.41
CA GLY A 162 7.96 11.45 -23.52
C GLY A 162 8.66 11.54 -22.15
N LYS A 163 7.99 11.14 -21.06
CA LYS A 163 8.59 11.14 -19.72
C LYS A 163 9.78 10.18 -19.68
N ILE A 164 10.96 10.73 -19.56
CA ILE A 164 12.18 9.96 -19.27
C ILE A 164 12.22 9.78 -17.75
N SER A 165 12.39 8.54 -17.27
CA SER A 165 12.66 8.34 -15.84
C SER A 165 13.88 9.18 -15.46
N GLY A 166 13.85 9.84 -14.32
CA GLY A 166 14.98 10.63 -13.82
C GLY A 166 15.26 10.26 -12.37
N TYR A 167 16.31 10.86 -11.79
CA TYR A 167 16.69 10.64 -10.40
C TYR A 167 15.65 11.18 -9.39
N GLY A 168 14.64 10.37 -9.05
CA GLY A 168 13.74 10.58 -7.91
C GLY A 168 12.48 11.37 -8.22
#